data_AF-A0A2S6U1K3-F1
#
_entry.id   AF-A0A2S6U1K3-F1
#
_cell.length_a   1.000
_cell.length_b   1.000
_cell.length_c   1.000
_cell.angle_alpha   90.00
_cell.angle_beta   90.00
_cell.angle_gamma   90.00
#
_symmetry.space_group_name_H-M   'P 1'
#
loop_
_entity.id
_entity.type
_entity.pdbx_description
1 polymer ?
#
loop_
_entity_poly.entity_id
_entity_poly.type
_entity_poly.pdbx_seq_one_letter_code
_entity_poly.pdbx_strand_id
1 'polypeptide(L)' 'WPKPALILGFPVGFIGAAESKAALKSGNHGVPFVVLSGRRGGSAMAAAALNALCGDNS' A
#
# COMPACT_ATOMS: atom_id res chain seq x y z
N TRP A 1 -2.78 18.12 -9.37
CA TRP A 1 -1.79 17.03 -9.40
C TRP A 1 -2.35 15.83 -10.15
N PRO A 2 -1.54 15.11 -10.94
CA PRO A 2 -1.98 13.88 -11.59
C PRO A 2 -2.32 12.81 -10.54
N LYS A 3 -3.33 11.98 -10.82
CA LYS A 3 -3.65 10.83 -9.97
C LYS A 3 -2.61 9.73 -10.18
N PRO A 4 -2.09 9.11 -9.11
CA PRO A 4 -1.22 7.94 -9.27
C PRO A 4 -1.98 6.79 -9.91
N ALA A 5 -1.26 5.92 -10.62
CA ALA A 5 -1.85 4.73 -11.23
C ALA A 5 -2.17 3.62 -10.21
N LEU A 6 -1.41 3.55 -9.12
CA LEU A 6 -1.54 2.56 -8.04
C LEU A 6 -0.95 3.12 -6.74
N ILE A 7 -1.53 2.76 -5.59
CA ILE A 7 -1.00 3.10 -4.26
C ILE A 7 -0.54 1.83 -3.53
N LEU A 8 0.73 1.78 -3.12
CA LEU A 8 1.28 0.73 -2.25
C LEU A 8 1.35 1.24 -0.80
N GLY A 9 0.27 1.03 -0.04
CA GLY A 9 0.16 1.49 1.35
C GLY A 9 0.71 0.46 2.34
N PHE A 10 2.02 0.51 2.57
CA PHE A 10 2.74 -0.37 3.50
C PHE A 10 3.30 0.33 4.76
N PRO A 11 2.59 1.26 5.44
CA PRO A 11 3.08 1.80 6.70
C PRO A 11 3.16 0.71 7.77
N VAL A 12 4.26 0.73 8.54
CA VAL A 12 4.48 -0.11 9.72
C VAL A 12 4.41 0.73 10.97
N GLY A 13 3.89 0.17 12.04
CA GLY A 13 3.92 0.83 13.34
C GLY A 13 2.71 0.49 14.20
N PHE A 14 2.77 0.98 15.43
CA PHE A 14 1.72 0.79 16.43
C PHE A 14 0.74 1.96 16.51
N ILE A 15 1.12 3.13 15.96
CA ILE A 15 0.33 4.36 15.99
C ILE A 15 0.01 4.75 14.54
N GLY A 16 -1.28 4.84 14.20
CA GLY A 16 -1.75 5.38 12.91
C GLY A 16 -1.57 4.46 11.69
N ALA A 17 -0.76 3.40 11.78
CA ALA A 17 -0.52 2.49 10.66
C ALA A 17 -1.78 1.71 10.27
N ALA A 18 -2.54 1.20 11.24
CA ALA A 18 -3.75 0.45 10.96
C ALA A 18 -4.88 1.39 10.49
N GLU A 19 -4.98 2.56 11.11
CA GLU A 19 -5.99 3.58 10.88
C GLU A 19 -5.84 4.21 9.49
N SER A 20 -4.62 4.55 9.08
CA SER A 20 -4.34 5.09 7.74
C SER A 20 -4.69 4.08 6.64
N LYS A 21 -4.40 2.78 6.86
CA LYS A 21 -4.77 1.71 5.93
C LYS A 21 -6.28 1.45 5.88
N ALA A 22 -6.97 1.57 7.02
CA ALA A 22 -8.42 1.48 7.08
C ALA A 22 -9.07 2.66 6.35
N ALA A 23 -8.57 3.88 6.54
CA ALA A 23 -9.04 5.08 5.84
C ALA A 23 -8.88 4.94 4.31
N LEU A 24 -7.74 4.41 3.86
CA LEU A 24 -7.49 4.14 2.44
C LEU A 24 -8.46 3.09 1.87
N LYS A 25 -8.84 2.08 2.67
CA LYS A 25 -9.82 1.05 2.28
C LYS A 25 -11.25 1.58 2.22
N SER A 26 -11.63 2.44 3.16
CA SER A 26 -12.99 3.00 3.23
C SER A 26 -13.22 4.16 2.27
N GLY A 27 -12.16 4.85 1.86
CA GLY A 27 -12.26 5.99 0.96
C GLY A 27 -12.47 5.60 -0.49
N ASN A 28 -13.30 6.35 -1.21
CA ASN A 28 -13.41 6.23 -2.66
C ASN A 28 -12.39 7.15 -3.35
N HIS A 29 -11.15 6.69 -3.45
CA HIS A 29 -10.04 7.48 -3.97
C HIS A 29 -9.95 7.49 -5.52
N GLY A 30 -10.70 6.60 -6.19
CA GLY A 30 -10.65 6.46 -7.65
C GLY A 30 -9.28 6.04 -8.18
N VAL A 31 -8.47 5.39 -7.34
CA VAL A 31 -7.14 4.86 -7.64
C VAL A 31 -7.04 3.48 -6.99
N PRO A 32 -6.60 2.43 -7.70
CA PRO A 32 -6.39 1.12 -7.11
C PRO A 32 -5.30 1.18 -6.03
N PHE A 33 -5.39 0.31 -5.03
CA PHE A 33 -4.42 0.28 -3.94
C PHE A 33 -4.17 -1.14 -3.45
N VAL A 34 -2.99 -1.35 -2.86
CA VAL A 34 -2.60 -2.56 -2.14
C VAL A 34 -2.14 -2.16 -0.75
N VAL A 35 -2.71 -2.83 0.27
CA VAL A 35 -2.38 -2.59 1.67
C VAL A 35 -2.39 -3.90 2.45
N LEU A 36 -1.53 -4.01 3.46
CA LEU A 36 -1.56 -5.12 4.42
C LEU A 36 -2.42 -4.77 5.64
N SER A 37 -3.37 -5.62 5.98
CA SER A 37 -4.18 -5.45 7.20
C SER A 37 -3.30 -5.47 8.47
N GLY A 38 -3.73 -4.73 9.50
CA GLY A 38 -3.05 -4.70 10.81
C GLY A 38 -1.84 -3.77 10.85
N ARG A 39 -0.82 -4.11 11.65
CA ARG A 39 0.32 -3.24 11.98
C ARG A 39 1.60 -3.52 11.18
N ARG A 40 1.61 -4.61 10.40
CA ARG A 40 2.76 -5.02 9.58
C ARG A 40 2.86 -4.14 8.33
N GLY A 41 4.09 -3.92 7.88
CA GLY A 41 4.45 -3.12 6.71
C GLY A 41 5.95 -2.85 6.71
N GLY A 42 6.37 -1.80 6.02
CA GLY A 42 7.75 -1.31 6.02
C GLY A 42 8.37 -1.32 4.63
N SER A 43 9.54 -0.70 4.53
CA SER A 43 10.25 -0.47 3.26
C SER A 43 10.55 -1.76 2.50
N ALA A 44 10.98 -2.83 3.21
CA ALA A 44 11.27 -4.12 2.59
C ALA A 44 10.06 -4.73 1.88
N MET A 45 8.87 -4.69 2.52
CA MET A 45 7.64 -5.19 1.90
C MET A 45 7.17 -4.31 0.75
N ALA A 46 7.29 -2.99 0.87
CA ALA A 46 6.95 -2.06 -0.21
C ALA A 46 7.83 -2.30 -1.44
N ALA A 47 9.15 -2.46 -1.25
CA ALA A 47 10.09 -2.75 -2.31
C ALA A 47 9.82 -4.12 -2.95
N ALA A 48 9.55 -5.16 -2.15
CA ALA A 48 9.21 -6.49 -2.66
C ALA A 48 7.92 -6.47 -3.50
N ALA A 49 6.88 -5.76 -3.05
CA ALA A 49 5.64 -5.61 -3.79
C ALA A 49 5.85 -4.87 -5.11
N LEU A 50 6.63 -3.79 -5.10
CA LEU A 50 6.99 -3.06 -6.33
C LEU A 50 7.76 -3.95 -7.30
N ASN A 51 8.78 -4.66 -6.81
CA ASN A 51 9.60 -5.55 -7.63
C ASN A 51 8.77 -6.69 -8.23
N ALA A 52 7.79 -7.25 -7.49
CA ALA A 52 6.89 -8.27 -8.00
C ALA A 52 5.93 -7.75 -9.09
N LEU A 53 5.57 -6.47 -9.06
CA LEU A 53 4.77 -5.83 -10.11
C LEU A 53 5.59 -5.48 -11.35
N CYS A 54 6.88 -5.20 -11.18
CA CYS A 54 7.80 -4.90 -12.27
C CYS A 54 8.43 -6.15 -12.89
N GLY A 55 8.55 -7.24 -12.13
CA GLY A 55 9.06 -8.51 -12.62
C GLY A 55 8.06 -9.15 -13.57
N ASP A 56 8.54 -9.54 -14.76
CA ASP A 56 7.75 -10.37 -15.67
C ASP A 56 7.42 -11.70 -14.97
N ASN A 57 6.13 -12.00 -14.86
CA ASN A 57 5.66 -13.34 -14.55
C ASN A 57 5.92 -14.22 -15.78
N SER A 58 7.14 -14.77 -15.88
CA SER A 58 7.46 -15.83 -16.85
C SER A 58 6.70 -17.11 -16.53
#